data_AF-A0A3D3R8G9-F1
#
_entry.id   AF-A0A3D3R8G9-F1
#
_cell.length_a   1.000
_cell.length_b   1.000
_cell.length_c   1.000
_cell.angle_alpha   90.00
_cell.angle_beta   90.00
_cell.angle_gamma   90.00
#
_symmetry.space_group_name_H-M   'P 1'
#
loop_
_entity.id
_entity.type
_entity.pdbx_description
1 polymer ?
#
loop_
_entity_poly.entity_id
_entity_poly.type
_entity_poly.pdbx_seq_one_letter_code
_entity_poly.pdbx_strand_id
1 'polypeptide(L)'
;SSYASFLQADKSPRERKNQGLEEILREVFPIESYQGQYQLEYVKYELGKPRYTPTECRQLRMTYGRPFRVWLRLVKEQPIEE
;
A
#
# COMPACT_ATOMS: atom_id res chain seq x y z
N SER A 1 -10.46 -3.80 17.03
CA SER A 1 -11.62 -3.53 16.16
C SER A 1 -11.33 -4.02 14.75
N SER A 2 -12.36 -4.30 13.93
CA SER A 2 -12.20 -4.78 12.55
C SER A 2 -11.37 -3.81 11.69
N TYR A 3 -11.61 -2.50 11.81
CA TYR A 3 -10.88 -1.47 11.08
C TYR A 3 -9.36 -1.44 11.39
N ALA A 4 -8.98 -1.53 12.67
CA ALA A 4 -7.57 -1.59 13.05
C ALA A 4 -6.88 -2.88 12.53
N SER A 5 -7.61 -4.00 12.54
CA SER A 5 -7.11 -5.29 12.04
C SER A 5 -6.94 -5.29 10.51
N PHE A 6 -7.79 -4.57 9.80
CA PHE A 6 -7.70 -4.36 8.36
C PHE A 6 -6.50 -3.48 7.96
N LEU A 7 -6.27 -2.40 8.71
CA LEU A 7 -5.21 -1.42 8.42
C LEU A 7 -3.81 -1.80 8.93
N GLN A 8 -3.72 -2.58 10.01
CA GLN A 8 -2.46 -2.96 10.67
C GLN A 8 -1.45 -1.79 10.88
N ALA A 9 -1.98 -0.60 11.20
CA ALA A 9 -1.21 0.65 11.20
C ALA A 9 -0.05 0.69 12.21
N ASP A 10 -0.16 -0.07 13.31
CA ASP A 10 0.84 -0.12 14.38
C ASP A 10 1.88 -1.23 14.18
N LYS A 11 1.83 -1.95 13.04
CA LYS A 11 2.77 -3.02 12.70
C LYS A 11 3.78 -2.56 11.67
N SER A 12 5.05 -2.91 11.89
CA SER A 12 6.06 -2.73 10.85
C SER A 12 5.73 -3.61 9.63
N PRO A 13 6.15 -3.24 8.40
CA PRO A 13 5.82 -4.01 7.21
C PRO A 13 6.16 -5.51 7.29
N ARG A 14 7.23 -5.88 8.02
CA ARG A 14 7.64 -7.28 8.19
C ARG A 14 6.80 -8.07 9.19
N GLU A 15 6.11 -7.38 10.09
CA GLU A 15 5.29 -7.99 11.14
C GLU A 15 3.80 -8.03 10.79
N ARG A 16 3.42 -7.48 9.63
CA ARG A 16 2.03 -7.51 9.17
C ARG A 16 1.64 -8.92 8.77
N LYS A 17 0.45 -9.31 9.21
CA LYS A 17 -0.19 -10.56 8.80
C LYS A 17 -0.77 -10.39 7.40
N ASN A 18 -0.86 -11.48 6.65
CA ASN A 18 -1.51 -11.50 5.34
C ASN A 18 -3.04 -11.40 5.52
N GLN A 19 -3.55 -10.21 5.79
CA GLN A 19 -4.97 -9.90 5.96
C GLN A 19 -5.26 -8.43 5.64
N GLY A 20 -6.48 -8.13 5.18
CA GLY A 20 -6.93 -6.76 4.97
C GLY A 20 -6.13 -6.05 3.89
N LEU A 21 -5.55 -4.87 4.18
CA LEU A 21 -4.75 -4.14 3.19
C LEU A 21 -3.54 -4.94 2.68
N GLU A 22 -2.88 -5.68 3.56
CA GLU A 22 -1.69 -6.46 3.19
C GLU A 22 -2.05 -7.60 2.23
N GLU A 23 -3.18 -8.26 2.46
CA GLU A 23 -3.69 -9.34 1.63
C GLU A 23 -4.12 -8.84 0.26
N ILE A 24 -4.93 -7.77 0.21
CA ILE A 24 -5.40 -7.19 -1.05
C ILE A 24 -4.22 -6.77 -1.94
N LEU A 25 -3.20 -6.12 -1.36
CA LEU A 25 -2.02 -5.71 -2.13
C LEU A 25 -1.21 -6.91 -2.62
N ARG A 26 -1.15 -8.00 -1.86
CA ARG A 26 -0.46 -9.24 -2.28
C ARG A 26 -1.25 -10.05 -3.30
N GLU A 27 -2.56 -9.89 -3.34
CA GLU A 27 -3.44 -10.53 -4.34
C GLU A 27 -3.39 -9.78 -5.68
N VAL A 28 -3.38 -8.44 -5.62
CA VAL A 28 -3.36 -7.60 -6.83
C VAL A 28 -2.00 -7.58 -7.53
N PHE A 29 -0.91 -7.68 -6.77
CA PHE A 29 0.45 -7.66 -7.32
C PHE A 29 1.06 -9.08 -7.36
N PRO A 30 1.88 -9.40 -8.37
CA PRO A 30 2.44 -8.47 -9.36
C PRO A 30 1.49 -8.06 -10.48
N ILE A 31 1.73 -6.87 -11.04
CA ILE A 31 1.07 -6.40 -12.26
C ILE A 31 2.08 -6.43 -13.38
N GLU A 32 1.79 -7.19 -14.43
CA GLU A 32 2.64 -7.33 -15.60
C GLU A 32 2.19 -6.41 -16.75
N SER A 33 3.16 -5.88 -17.49
CA SER A 33 2.87 -5.17 -18.75
C SER A 33 2.37 -6.15 -19.82
N TYR A 34 1.60 -5.64 -20.77
CA TYR A 34 1.05 -6.45 -21.86
C TYR A 34 2.09 -7.25 -22.66
N GLN A 35 3.32 -6.72 -22.79
CA GLN A 35 4.41 -7.35 -23.54
C GLN A 35 5.31 -8.24 -22.65
N GLY A 36 4.99 -8.43 -21.38
CA GLY A 36 5.78 -9.22 -20.43
C GLY A 36 7.12 -8.60 -19.99
N GLN A 37 7.58 -7.53 -20.65
CA GLN A 37 8.90 -6.94 -20.41
C GLN A 37 9.06 -6.26 -19.05
N TYR A 38 7.96 -5.89 -18.40
CA TYR A 38 7.94 -5.15 -17.14
C TYR A 38 6.95 -5.75 -16.17
N GLN A 39 7.33 -5.74 -14.89
CA GLN A 39 6.50 -6.18 -13.78
C GLN A 39 6.60 -5.18 -12.63
N LEU A 40 5.45 -4.79 -12.07
CA LEU A 40 5.38 -4.05 -10.82
C LEU A 40 5.14 -5.04 -9.68
N GLU A 41 6.03 -5.03 -8.69
CA GLU A 41 5.92 -5.86 -7.49
C GLU A 41 5.58 -4.99 -6.27
N TYR A 42 4.69 -5.49 -5.42
CA TYR A 42 4.42 -4.89 -4.12
C TYR A 42 5.57 -5.13 -3.14
N VAL A 43 6.08 -4.07 -2.52
CA VAL A 43 7.14 -4.16 -1.49
C VAL A 43 6.57 -3.96 -0.09
N LYS A 44 5.85 -2.86 0.12
CA LYS A 44 5.22 -2.49 1.40
C LYS A 44 4.22 -1.34 1.21
N TYR A 45 3.30 -1.14 2.17
CA TYR A 45 2.55 0.11 2.31
C TYR A 45 2.90 0.86 3.60
N GLU A 46 2.60 2.15 3.65
CA GLU A 46 2.69 2.97 4.86
C GLU A 46 1.47 3.88 4.97
N LEU A 47 0.97 3.99 6.20
CA LEU A 47 -0.10 4.91 6.57
C LEU A 47 0.54 6.09 7.28
N GLY A 48 0.53 7.25 6.62
CA GLY A 48 1.02 8.50 7.18
C GLY A 48 0.16 9.00 8.33
N LYS A 49 0.65 10.05 9.01
CA LYS A 49 -0.14 10.75 10.01
C LYS A 49 -1.27 11.54 9.33
N PRO A 50 -2.48 11.61 9.94
CA PRO A 50 -3.52 12.51 9.48
C PRO A 50 -3.00 13.95 9.39
N ARG A 51 -3.41 14.68 8.36
CA ARG A 51 -3.03 16.10 8.20
C ARG A 51 -3.70 17.00 9.23
N TYR A 52 -4.92 16.63 9.64
CA TYR A 52 -5.77 17.36 10.57
C TYR A 52 -6.40 16.36 11.54
N THR A 53 -6.83 16.85 12.70
CA THR A 53 -7.63 16.11 13.67
C THR A 53 -9.10 16.00 13.20
N PRO A 54 -9.88 15.05 13.74
CA PRO A 54 -11.30 14.94 13.41
C PRO A 54 -12.10 16.23 13.71
N THR A 55 -11.73 16.97 14.76
CA THR A 55 -12.39 18.22 15.15
C THR A 55 -12.15 19.33 14.12
N GLU A 56 -10.90 19.52 13.69
CA GLU A 56 -10.55 20.49 12.65
C GLU A 56 -11.24 20.14 11.33
N CYS A 57 -11.27 18.85 10.94
CA CYS A 57 -11.99 18.41 9.76
C CYS A 57 -13.50 18.76 9.81
N ARG A 58 -14.16 18.60 10.97
CA ARG A 58 -15.57 18.99 11.13
C ARG A 58 -15.77 20.50 10.96
N GLN A 59 -14.90 21.32 11.55
CA GLN A 59 -14.98 22.78 11.47
C GLN A 59 -14.75 23.28 10.04
N LEU A 60 -13.77 22.71 9.35
CA LEU A 60 -13.38 23.08 7.99
C LEU A 60 -14.22 22.39 6.90
N ARG A 61 -15.23 21.59 7.27
CA ARG A 61 -16.05 20.77 6.36
C ARG A 61 -15.21 19.88 5.43
N MET A 62 -14.18 19.24 5.99
CA MET A 62 -13.27 18.33 5.30
C MET A 62 -13.45 16.87 5.76
N THR A 63 -12.96 15.93 4.96
CA THR A 63 -12.91 14.51 5.35
C THR A 63 -11.62 14.21 6.13
N TYR A 64 -11.76 13.61 7.31
CA TYR A 64 -10.62 13.13 8.10
C TYR A 64 -10.04 11.87 7.46
N GLY A 65 -8.73 11.87 7.23
CA GLY A 65 -8.05 10.77 6.56
C GLY A 65 -6.54 10.77 6.77
N ARG A 66 -5.91 9.68 6.38
CA ARG A 66 -4.45 9.47 6.44
C ARG A 66 -3.89 9.28 5.03
N PRO A 67 -2.69 9.82 4.73
CA PRO A 67 -2.00 9.48 3.49
C PRO A 67 -1.71 7.98 3.43
N PHE A 68 -2.09 7.33 2.33
CA PHE A 68 -1.77 5.93 2.06
C PHE A 68 -0.73 5.89 0.93
N ARG A 69 0.43 5.31 1.21
CA ARG A 69 1.53 5.19 0.25
C ARG A 69 1.86 3.72 0.04
N VAL A 70 2.12 3.34 -1.20
CA VAL A 70 2.53 1.99 -1.58
C VAL A 70 3.89 2.08 -2.25
N TRP A 71 4.83 1.25 -1.81
CA TRP A 71 6.15 1.10 -2.40
C TRP A 71 6.09 -0.07 -3.36
N LEU A 72 6.40 0.22 -4.61
CA LEU A 72 6.45 -0.75 -5.69
C LEU A 72 7.88 -0.86 -6.19
N ARG A 73 8.25 -2.05 -6.64
CA ARG A 73 9.49 -2.29 -7.38
C ARG A 73 9.13 -2.54 -8.84
N LEU A 74 9.77 -1.80 -9.74
CA LEU A 74 9.73 -2.10 -11.17
C LEU A 74 10.83 -3.11 -11.48
N VAL A 75 10.43 -4.25 -12.02
CA VAL A 75 11.33 -5.29 -12.55
C VAL A 75 11.24 -5.27 -14.07
N LYS A 76 12.39 -5.39 -14.74
CA LYS A 76 12.49 -5.50 -16.20
C LYS A 76 13.22 -6.79 -16.54
N GLU A 77 12.63 -7.64 -17.37
CA GLU A 77 13.38 -8.77 -17.94
C GLU A 77 14.43 -8.20 -18.91
N GLN A 78 15.71 -8.41 -18.59
CA GLN A 78 16.80 -8.18 -19.53
C GLN A 78 17.00 -9.48 -20.31
N PRO A 79 16.93 -9.47 -21.65
CA PRO A 79 17.35 -10.62 -22.41
C PRO A 79 18.84 -10.90 -22.11
N ILE A 80 19.15 -12.16 -21.83
CA ILE A 80 20.54 -12.64 -21.74
C ILE A 80 21.06 -12.60 -23.18
N GLU A 81 21.94 -11.65 -23.51
CA GLU A 81 22.69 -11.70 -24.76
C GLU A 81 23.74 -12.82 -24.63
N GLU A 82 23.57 -13.91 -25.39
CA GLU A 82 24.56 -14.97 -25.58
C GLU A 82 25.68 -14.54 -26.54
#